data_AF-A0AAU9MWQ8-F1
#
_entry.id   AF-A0AAU9MWQ8-F1
#
_cell.length_a   1.000
_cell.length_b   1.000
_cell.length_c   1.000
_cell.angle_alpha   90.00
_cell.angle_beta   90.00
_cell.angle_gamma   90.00
#
_symmetry.space_group_name_H-M   'P 1'
#
loop_
_entity.id
_entity.type
_entity.pdbx_description
1 polymer ?
#
loop_
_entity_poly.entity_id
_entity_poly.type
_entity_poly.pdbx_seq_one_letter_code
_entity_poly.pdbx_strand_id
1 'polypeptide(L)'
;MKKSWTVKIQVIECGHKQLSNAKREFRRLMFVDTQGTRVSALIYSSDLDFFENTFKPYNRYQISNANLRLTEPRFQLDSYEFSWTLSKQTLIEPIEEQTPPPLPCQFNFTPFSDLYKDVIIVNEEKKLLLLTLWNPIDEIEGNALDKITNTGPLVFAMRVKVTTFYGQSLTTSPGSSILINPPVKDDLKLQDWYTHNKAEIKALLQNETYKDTEILLPPPEDKDILPIGRAILRMKNV
;
A
#
# COMPACT_ATOMS: atom_id res chain seq x y z
N MET A 1 -25.09 -24.76 -26.29
CA MET A 1 -24.20 -23.94 -27.13
C MET A 1 -23.51 -22.91 -26.23
N LYS A 2 -22.18 -22.96 -26.07
CA LYS A 2 -21.45 -21.84 -25.46
C LYS A 2 -21.60 -20.65 -26.41
N LYS A 3 -22.14 -19.53 -25.93
CA LYS A 3 -22.18 -18.29 -26.71
C LYS A 3 -20.74 -17.89 -27.03
N SER A 4 -20.35 -18.00 -28.30
CA SER A 4 -19.06 -17.49 -28.76
C SER A 4 -19.11 -15.98 -28.73
N TRP A 5 -18.11 -15.36 -28.13
CA TRP A 5 -17.96 -13.91 -28.08
C TRP A 5 -16.56 -13.55 -28.55
N THR A 6 -16.46 -12.39 -29.19
CA THR A 6 -15.20 -11.81 -29.67
C THR A 6 -15.22 -10.33 -29.33
N VAL A 7 -14.09 -9.82 -28.84
CA VAL A 7 -13.93 -8.41 -28.49
C VAL A 7 -12.57 -7.91 -28.98
N LYS A 8 -12.55 -6.66 -29.45
CA LYS A 8 -11.31 -5.97 -29.79
C LYS A 8 -10.76 -5.33 -28.53
N ILE A 9 -9.52 -5.65 -28.22
CA ILE A 9 -8.80 -5.08 -27.07
C ILE A 9 -7.51 -4.43 -27.49
N GLN A 10 -7.01 -3.56 -26.63
CA GLN A 10 -5.65 -3.06 -26.62
C GLN A 10 -4.97 -3.48 -25.32
N VAL A 11 -3.71 -3.88 -25.40
CA VAL A 11 -2.94 -4.28 -24.21
C VAL A 11 -2.44 -3.03 -23.49
N ILE A 12 -2.74 -2.90 -22.19
CA ILE A 12 -2.18 -1.84 -21.33
C ILE A 12 -0.92 -2.38 -20.65
N GLU A 13 -1.02 -3.54 -20.01
CA GLU A 13 0.03 -4.09 -19.15
C GLU A 13 0.29 -5.56 -19.50
N CYS A 14 1.58 -5.90 -19.61
CA CYS A 14 2.07 -7.27 -19.58
C CYS A 14 2.90 -7.46 -18.30
N GLY A 15 2.30 -8.00 -17.25
CA GLY A 15 2.98 -8.23 -15.98
C GLY A 15 4.08 -9.30 -16.08
N HIS A 16 4.98 -9.31 -15.09
CA HIS A 16 5.96 -10.39 -14.94
C HIS A 16 5.29 -11.70 -14.49
N LYS A 17 5.99 -12.83 -14.64
CA LYS A 17 5.55 -14.10 -14.03
C LYS A 17 5.60 -13.93 -12.50
N GLN A 18 4.52 -14.23 -11.82
CA GLN A 18 4.33 -14.10 -10.37
C GLN A 18 3.96 -15.45 -9.77
N LEU A 19 4.29 -15.66 -8.50
CA LEU A 19 3.90 -16.86 -7.75
C LEU A 19 2.71 -16.54 -6.84
N SER A 20 1.66 -17.35 -6.93
CA SER A 20 0.51 -17.26 -6.02
C SER A 20 0.80 -17.88 -4.66
N ASN A 21 -0.04 -17.59 -3.66
CA ASN A 21 0.03 -18.22 -2.33
C ASN A 21 0.00 -19.75 -2.38
N ALA A 22 -0.67 -20.32 -3.39
CA ALA A 22 -0.74 -21.76 -3.64
C ALA A 22 0.46 -22.29 -4.45
N LYS A 23 1.55 -21.52 -4.57
CA LYS A 23 2.76 -21.83 -5.36
C LYS A 23 2.50 -22.15 -6.84
N ARG A 24 1.43 -21.58 -7.40
CA ARG A 24 1.15 -21.63 -8.85
C ARG A 24 1.65 -20.36 -9.51
N GLU A 25 2.39 -20.50 -10.60
CA GLU A 25 2.81 -19.36 -11.39
C GLU A 25 1.65 -18.82 -12.20
N PHE A 26 1.61 -17.51 -12.35
CA PHE A 26 0.67 -16.84 -13.22
C PHE A 26 1.27 -15.56 -13.76
N ARG A 27 0.71 -15.06 -14.85
CA ARG A 27 0.99 -13.74 -15.41
C ARG A 27 -0.30 -12.96 -15.45
N ARG A 28 -0.28 -11.73 -14.95
CA ARG A 28 -1.39 -10.78 -15.07
C ARG A 28 -1.20 -9.94 -16.33
N LEU A 29 -2.28 -9.75 -17.06
CA LEU A 29 -2.40 -8.82 -18.17
C LEU A 29 -3.51 -7.80 -17.84
N MET A 30 -3.40 -6.62 -18.41
CA MET A 30 -4.47 -5.62 -18.41
C MET A 30 -4.82 -5.26 -19.84
N PHE A 31 -6.10 -5.37 -20.17
CA PHE A 31 -6.64 -4.99 -21.47
C PHE A 31 -7.62 -3.84 -21.32
N VAL A 32 -7.81 -3.10 -22.41
CA VAL A 32 -8.89 -2.11 -22.55
C VAL A 32 -9.63 -2.35 -23.87
N ASP A 33 -10.95 -2.28 -23.84
CA ASP A 33 -11.78 -2.39 -25.05
C ASP A 33 -11.87 -1.06 -25.80
N THR A 34 -12.60 -1.03 -26.92
CA THR A 34 -12.79 0.18 -27.73
C THR A 34 -13.59 1.28 -27.03
N GLN A 35 -14.29 0.97 -25.94
CA GLN A 35 -15.09 1.92 -25.15
C GLN A 35 -14.36 2.41 -23.89
N GLY A 36 -13.12 1.98 -23.67
CA GLY A 36 -12.34 2.35 -22.48
C GLY A 36 -12.56 1.43 -21.28
N THR A 37 -13.34 0.35 -21.41
CA THR A 37 -13.57 -0.63 -20.34
C THR A 37 -12.31 -1.44 -20.12
N ARG A 38 -11.75 -1.37 -18.90
CA ARG A 38 -10.57 -2.14 -18.51
C ARG A 38 -10.95 -3.51 -17.97
N VAL A 39 -10.15 -4.52 -18.29
CA VAL A 39 -10.29 -5.88 -17.78
C VAL A 39 -8.93 -6.46 -17.39
N SER A 40 -8.87 -7.10 -16.22
CA SER A 40 -7.71 -7.89 -15.83
C SER A 40 -7.85 -9.31 -16.37
N ALA A 41 -6.80 -9.79 -17.02
CA ALA A 41 -6.70 -11.16 -17.50
C ALA A 41 -5.55 -11.91 -16.81
N LEU A 42 -5.72 -13.20 -16.59
CA LEU A 42 -4.75 -14.08 -15.96
C LEU A 42 -4.42 -15.24 -16.91
N ILE A 43 -3.12 -15.56 -17.00
CA ILE A 43 -2.61 -16.78 -17.61
C ILE A 43 -1.94 -17.58 -16.49
N TYR A 44 -2.32 -18.84 -16.31
CA TYR A 44 -1.72 -19.73 -15.30
C TYR A 44 -0.65 -20.64 -15.91
N SER A 45 0.17 -21.26 -15.05
CA SER A 45 1.32 -22.10 -15.41
C SER A 45 1.14 -23.00 -16.64
N SER A 46 -0.01 -23.68 -16.79
CA SER A 46 -0.27 -24.61 -17.90
C SER A 46 -0.23 -23.97 -19.31
N ASP A 47 -0.43 -22.66 -19.37
CA ASP A 47 -0.64 -21.90 -20.59
C ASP A 47 0.36 -20.74 -20.74
N LEU A 48 1.26 -20.52 -19.76
CA LEU A 48 2.24 -19.42 -19.79
C LEU A 48 3.15 -19.49 -21.01
N ASP A 49 3.72 -20.66 -21.28
CA ASP A 49 4.67 -20.85 -22.39
C ASP A 49 3.97 -20.70 -23.74
N PHE A 50 2.69 -21.09 -23.83
CA PHE A 50 1.89 -20.92 -25.04
C PHE A 50 1.69 -19.44 -25.40
N PHE A 51 1.58 -18.56 -24.40
CA PHE A 51 1.32 -17.14 -24.59
C PHE A 51 2.54 -16.23 -24.40
N GLU A 52 3.74 -16.80 -24.24
CA GLU A 52 4.91 -16.06 -23.74
C GLU A 52 5.23 -14.81 -24.56
N ASN A 53 5.10 -14.91 -25.89
CA ASN A 53 5.41 -13.85 -26.86
C ASN A 53 4.17 -13.31 -27.61
N THR A 54 2.96 -13.67 -27.17
CA THR A 54 1.73 -13.31 -27.88
C THR A 54 1.38 -11.83 -27.69
N PHE A 55 1.44 -11.33 -26.45
CA PHE A 55 0.97 -10.00 -26.10
C PHE A 55 2.11 -9.00 -25.99
N LYS A 56 1.97 -7.89 -26.73
CA LYS A 56 2.88 -6.74 -26.65
C LYS A 56 2.11 -5.53 -26.12
N PRO A 57 2.67 -4.75 -25.18
CA PRO A 57 2.04 -3.52 -24.71
C PRO A 57 1.61 -2.62 -25.88
N TYR A 58 0.43 -2.01 -25.74
CA TYR A 58 -0.22 -1.10 -26.68
C TYR A 58 -0.71 -1.71 -28.00
N ASN A 59 -0.34 -2.94 -28.35
CA ASN A 59 -0.86 -3.60 -29.54
C ASN A 59 -2.32 -4.01 -29.35
N ARG A 60 -3.06 -4.10 -30.47
CA ARG A 60 -4.47 -4.53 -30.48
C ARG A 60 -4.63 -5.97 -30.92
N TYR A 61 -5.63 -6.63 -30.35
CA TYR A 61 -5.95 -8.03 -30.61
C TYR A 61 -7.47 -8.22 -30.64
N GLN A 62 -7.92 -9.21 -31.41
CA GLN A 62 -9.24 -9.81 -31.21
C GLN A 62 -9.10 -11.00 -30.29
N ILE A 63 -9.82 -10.96 -29.16
CA ILE A 63 -9.86 -12.07 -28.20
C ILE A 63 -11.25 -12.68 -28.24
N SER A 64 -11.29 -14.02 -28.34
CA SER A 64 -12.54 -14.77 -28.30
C SER A 64 -12.50 -15.90 -27.28
N ASN A 65 -13.66 -16.15 -26.67
CA ASN A 65 -13.90 -17.33 -25.82
C ASN A 65 -13.00 -17.46 -24.58
N ALA A 66 -12.50 -16.34 -24.02
CA ALA A 66 -11.83 -16.38 -22.71
C ALA A 66 -12.80 -16.85 -21.61
N ASN A 67 -12.25 -17.37 -20.51
CA ASN A 67 -13.07 -17.81 -19.38
C ASN A 67 -13.33 -16.63 -18.42
N LEU A 68 -14.59 -16.27 -18.20
CA LEU A 68 -14.96 -15.18 -17.29
C LEU A 68 -15.07 -15.70 -15.86
N ARG A 69 -14.55 -14.92 -14.90
CA ARG A 69 -14.71 -15.14 -13.47
C ARG A 69 -15.13 -13.85 -12.80
N LEU A 70 -16.03 -13.91 -11.83
CA LEU A 70 -16.34 -12.75 -11.00
C LEU A 70 -15.09 -12.37 -10.21
N THR A 71 -14.75 -11.08 -10.22
CA THR A 71 -13.63 -10.52 -9.49
C THR A 71 -14.07 -10.19 -8.07
N GLU A 72 -13.25 -10.53 -7.08
CA GLU A 72 -13.52 -10.08 -5.72
C GLU A 72 -13.44 -8.54 -5.66
N PRO A 73 -14.34 -7.85 -4.94
CA PRO A 73 -14.38 -6.38 -4.95
C PRO A 73 -13.04 -5.69 -4.68
N ARG A 74 -12.20 -6.27 -3.82
CA ARG A 74 -10.84 -5.76 -3.50
C ARG A 74 -9.84 -5.79 -4.65
N PHE A 75 -10.10 -6.56 -5.71
CA PHE A 75 -9.23 -6.68 -6.89
C PHE A 75 -9.88 -6.10 -8.14
N GLN A 76 -11.05 -5.50 -8.00
CA GLN A 76 -11.79 -4.91 -9.09
C GLN A 76 -11.15 -3.58 -9.48
N LEU A 77 -10.91 -3.38 -10.78
CA LEU A 77 -10.22 -2.20 -11.29
C LEU A 77 -11.16 -0.99 -11.45
N ASP A 78 -12.38 -1.24 -11.92
CA ASP A 78 -13.42 -0.24 -12.23
C ASP A 78 -14.81 -0.85 -12.03
N SER A 79 -15.87 -0.29 -12.61
CA SER A 79 -17.22 -0.85 -12.60
C SER A 79 -17.34 -2.24 -13.26
N TYR A 80 -16.35 -2.71 -14.02
CA TYR A 80 -16.38 -4.02 -14.65
C TYR A 80 -16.02 -5.13 -13.64
N GLU A 81 -16.99 -5.99 -13.34
CA GLU A 81 -16.92 -6.95 -12.24
C GLU A 81 -16.21 -8.26 -12.60
N PHE A 82 -15.86 -8.50 -13.86
CA PHE A 82 -15.28 -9.78 -14.30
C PHE A 82 -13.78 -9.68 -14.58
N SER A 83 -13.09 -10.79 -14.37
CA SER A 83 -11.73 -11.04 -14.81
C SER A 83 -11.73 -12.17 -15.83
N TRP A 84 -10.73 -12.17 -16.70
CA TRP A 84 -10.58 -13.20 -17.73
C TRP A 84 -9.47 -14.17 -17.35
N THR A 85 -9.70 -15.47 -17.58
CA THR A 85 -8.62 -16.46 -17.61
C THR A 85 -8.42 -16.87 -19.05
N LEU A 86 -7.20 -16.69 -19.56
CA LEU A 86 -6.83 -17.12 -20.89
C LEU A 86 -6.28 -18.55 -20.81
N SER A 87 -6.72 -19.38 -21.75
CA SER A 87 -6.28 -20.77 -21.88
C SER A 87 -6.03 -21.07 -23.35
N LYS A 88 -5.50 -22.26 -23.67
CA LYS A 88 -5.34 -22.73 -25.06
C LYS A 88 -6.63 -22.75 -25.90
N GLN A 89 -7.82 -22.64 -25.27
CA GLN A 89 -9.10 -22.53 -25.98
C GLN A 89 -9.51 -21.08 -26.28
N THR A 90 -8.78 -20.11 -25.73
CA THR A 90 -8.96 -18.69 -26.05
C THR A 90 -8.32 -18.42 -27.40
N LEU A 91 -9.11 -17.90 -28.35
CA LEU A 91 -8.59 -17.50 -29.66
C LEU A 91 -8.09 -16.06 -29.56
N ILE A 92 -6.86 -15.82 -30.01
CA ILE A 92 -6.22 -14.50 -30.02
C ILE A 92 -5.67 -14.25 -31.42
N GLU A 93 -6.12 -13.17 -32.04
CA GLU A 93 -5.66 -12.74 -33.37
C GLU A 93 -5.07 -11.32 -33.25
N PRO A 94 -3.81 -11.10 -33.65
CA PRO A 94 -3.23 -9.75 -33.66
C PRO A 94 -3.86 -8.89 -34.74
N ILE A 95 -3.99 -7.58 -34.46
CA ILE A 95 -4.39 -6.60 -35.45
C ILE A 95 -3.13 -5.83 -35.88
N GLU A 96 -2.74 -6.01 -37.14
CA GLU A 96 -1.53 -5.40 -37.71
C GLU A 96 -1.71 -3.89 -37.91
N GLU A 97 -0.92 -3.10 -37.20
CA GLU A 97 -0.99 -1.63 -37.20
C GLU A 97 0.41 -1.04 -37.22
N GLN A 98 0.63 -0.03 -38.07
CA GLN A 98 1.95 0.61 -38.19
C GLN A 98 2.35 1.35 -36.90
N THR A 99 1.36 1.93 -36.22
CA THR A 99 1.53 2.62 -34.94
C THR A 99 0.39 2.26 -33.99
N PRO A 100 0.67 1.98 -32.69
CA PRO A 100 -0.37 1.75 -31.71
C PRO A 100 -1.30 2.96 -31.57
N PRO A 101 -2.63 2.77 -31.52
CA PRO A 101 -3.56 3.86 -31.30
C PRO A 101 -3.47 4.37 -29.84
N PRO A 102 -3.98 5.59 -29.56
CA PRO A 102 -4.11 6.06 -28.18
C PRO A 102 -5.03 5.14 -27.37
N LEU A 103 -4.73 5.00 -26.07
CA LEU A 103 -5.57 4.23 -25.16
C LEU A 103 -6.94 4.90 -24.98
N PRO A 104 -8.05 4.16 -25.12
CA PRO A 104 -9.40 4.73 -25.04
C PRO A 104 -9.89 4.94 -23.59
N CYS A 105 -9.18 4.44 -22.57
CA CYS A 105 -9.56 4.61 -21.17
C CYS A 105 -9.14 5.97 -20.60
N GLN A 106 -9.90 6.45 -19.61
CA GLN A 106 -9.50 7.58 -18.79
C GLN A 106 -8.62 7.13 -17.62
N PHE A 107 -7.65 7.97 -17.26
CA PHE A 107 -6.79 7.76 -16.09
C PHE A 107 -7.22 8.69 -14.97
N ASN A 108 -7.54 8.11 -13.82
CA ASN A 108 -7.77 8.85 -12.59
C ASN A 108 -6.46 8.87 -11.82
N PHE A 109 -5.87 10.05 -11.66
CA PHE A 109 -4.63 10.24 -10.91
C PHE A 109 -4.96 10.65 -9.48
N THR A 110 -4.41 9.93 -8.51
CA THR A 110 -4.44 10.33 -7.10
C THR A 110 -3.29 11.33 -6.85
N PRO A 111 -3.57 12.55 -6.35
CA PRO A 111 -2.52 13.45 -5.91
C PRO A 111 -1.60 12.79 -4.89
N PHE A 112 -0.30 13.10 -4.92
CA PHE A 112 0.64 12.52 -3.94
C PHE A 112 0.34 12.92 -2.50
N SER A 113 -0.36 14.05 -2.30
CA SER A 113 -0.88 14.48 -0.99
C SER A 113 -1.91 13.53 -0.39
N ASP A 114 -2.52 12.67 -1.23
CA ASP A 114 -3.65 11.80 -0.84
C ASP A 114 -3.19 10.34 -0.75
N LEU A 115 -1.89 10.07 -0.82
CA LEU A 115 -1.32 8.71 -0.72
C LEU A 115 -1.02 8.27 0.71
N TYR A 116 -0.80 9.24 1.60
CA TYR A 116 -0.52 9.00 3.00
C TYR A 116 -0.78 10.26 3.81
N LYS A 117 -0.91 10.09 5.12
CA LYS A 117 -0.98 11.19 6.07
C LYS A 117 -0.02 10.96 7.22
N ASP A 118 0.84 11.93 7.48
CA ASP A 118 1.69 11.92 8.65
C ASP A 118 0.99 12.59 9.83
N VAL A 119 0.93 11.89 10.96
CA VAL A 119 0.46 12.44 12.23
C VAL A 119 1.58 12.42 13.24
N ILE A 120 1.65 13.46 14.08
CA ILE A 120 2.64 13.55 15.15
C ILE A 120 1.98 13.06 16.43
N ILE A 121 2.60 12.08 17.07
CA ILE A 121 2.19 11.53 18.36
C ILE A 121 3.22 11.85 19.44
N VAL A 122 2.78 11.90 20.68
CA VAL A 122 3.62 12.20 21.84
C VAL A 122 3.28 11.26 22.99
N ASN A 123 4.30 10.84 23.73
CA ASN A 123 4.16 10.00 24.93
C ASN A 123 4.57 10.78 26.20
N GLU A 124 4.48 10.13 27.36
CA GLU A 124 4.81 10.74 28.66
C GLU A 124 6.29 11.17 28.79
N GLU A 125 7.17 10.60 27.98
CA GLU A 125 8.59 10.97 27.87
C GLU A 125 8.79 12.30 27.10
N LYS A 126 7.71 12.92 26.62
CA LYS A 126 7.72 14.13 25.78
C LYS A 126 8.44 13.93 24.45
N LYS A 127 8.57 12.69 23.99
CA LYS A 127 9.17 12.38 22.71
C LYS A 127 8.10 12.49 21.62
N LEU A 128 8.31 13.40 20.67
CA LEU A 128 7.47 13.50 19.48
C LEU A 128 7.92 12.46 18.46
N LEU A 129 6.98 11.70 17.91
CA LEU A 129 7.23 10.73 16.85
C LEU A 129 6.24 10.93 15.70
N LEU A 130 6.75 10.79 14.49
CA LEU A 130 5.93 10.78 13.29
C LEU A 130 5.35 9.37 13.06
N LEU A 131 4.05 9.31 12.79
CA LEU A 131 3.32 8.11 12.44
C LEU A 131 2.68 8.31 11.06
N THR A 132 3.16 7.56 10.06
CA THR A 132 2.61 7.57 8.70
C THR A 132 1.41 6.63 8.60
N LEU A 133 0.26 7.20 8.26
CA LEU A 133 -0.99 6.51 7.97
C LEU A 133 -1.10 6.28 6.45
N TRP A 134 -1.36 5.04 6.04
CA TRP A 134 -1.59 4.65 4.64
C TRP A 134 -3.05 4.24 4.44
N ASN A 135 -3.53 4.31 3.21
CA ASN A 135 -4.90 3.93 2.86
C ASN A 135 -5.16 2.45 3.26
N PRO A 136 -6.34 2.15 3.85
CA PRO A 136 -7.48 3.04 4.06
C PRO A 136 -7.46 3.83 5.40
N ILE A 137 -6.41 3.71 6.21
CA ILE A 137 -6.39 4.26 7.59
C ILE A 137 -6.31 5.80 7.58
N ASP A 138 -5.61 6.40 6.62
CA ASP A 138 -5.56 7.84 6.48
C ASP A 138 -6.92 8.45 6.05
N GLU A 139 -7.63 7.78 5.14
CA GLU A 139 -8.94 8.18 4.63
C GLU A 139 -10.03 8.15 5.73
N ILE A 140 -9.92 7.24 6.70
CA ILE A 140 -10.90 7.06 7.76
C ILE A 140 -10.39 7.72 9.06
N GLU A 141 -9.41 7.11 9.72
CA GLU A 141 -8.90 7.59 11.01
C GLU A 141 -8.08 8.88 10.86
N GLY A 142 -7.27 9.01 9.80
CA GLY A 142 -6.53 10.25 9.54
C GLY A 142 -7.45 11.46 9.37
N ASN A 143 -8.51 11.32 8.58
CA ASN A 143 -9.53 12.37 8.42
C ASN A 143 -10.36 12.63 9.70
N ALA A 144 -10.55 11.62 10.55
CA ALA A 144 -11.16 11.81 11.86
C ALA A 144 -10.24 12.60 12.80
N LEU A 145 -8.93 12.32 12.77
CA LEU A 145 -7.92 13.01 13.58
C LEU A 145 -7.82 14.50 13.23
N ASP A 146 -7.79 14.89 11.95
CA ASP A 146 -7.69 16.30 11.53
C ASP A 146 -8.76 17.19 12.16
N LYS A 147 -9.97 16.65 12.35
CA LYS A 147 -11.10 17.37 12.93
C LYS A 147 -10.94 17.64 14.41
N ILE A 148 -10.12 16.84 15.11
CA ILE A 148 -9.97 16.88 16.56
C ILE A 148 -8.52 17.09 17.02
N THR A 149 -7.56 17.33 16.11
CA THR A 149 -6.14 17.50 16.46
C THR A 149 -5.91 18.54 17.56
N ASN A 150 -6.67 19.64 17.54
CA ASN A 150 -6.57 20.73 18.51
C ASN A 150 -6.96 20.33 19.95
N THR A 151 -7.67 19.21 20.14
CA THR A 151 -8.06 18.72 21.46
C THR A 151 -6.97 17.90 22.14
N GLY A 152 -5.96 17.45 21.38
CA GLY A 152 -4.99 16.45 21.86
C GLY A 152 -5.68 15.10 22.11
N PRO A 153 -6.18 14.43 21.06
CA PRO A 153 -6.91 13.18 21.20
C PRO A 153 -6.01 12.06 21.72
N LEU A 154 -6.58 11.17 22.55
CA LEU A 154 -5.93 9.94 22.95
C LEU A 154 -5.97 8.94 21.79
N VAL A 155 -4.82 8.38 21.43
CA VAL A 155 -4.74 7.42 20.32
C VAL A 155 -4.02 6.15 20.76
N PHE A 156 -4.61 4.99 20.46
CA PHE A 156 -3.89 3.71 20.50
C PHE A 156 -3.57 3.25 19.08
N ALA A 157 -2.27 3.17 18.79
CA ALA A 157 -1.77 2.64 17.53
C ALA A 157 -1.31 1.19 17.73
N MET A 158 -2.00 0.25 17.08
CA MET A 158 -1.74 -1.19 17.23
C MET A 158 -1.12 -1.76 15.95
N ARG A 159 -0.17 -2.70 16.12
CA ARG A 159 0.49 -3.40 15.02
C ARG A 159 1.12 -2.44 13.99
N VAL A 160 1.66 -1.33 14.47
CA VAL A 160 2.47 -0.39 13.67
C VAL A 160 3.92 -0.90 13.60
N LYS A 161 4.65 -0.49 12.56
CA LYS A 161 6.06 -0.85 12.37
C LYS A 161 6.94 0.35 12.68
N VAL A 162 8.08 0.09 13.31
CA VAL A 162 9.15 1.08 13.44
C VAL A 162 9.91 1.16 12.11
N THR A 163 10.18 2.38 11.65
CA THR A 163 10.97 2.69 10.47
C THR A 163 12.02 3.74 10.79
N THR A 164 13.04 3.82 9.93
CA THR A 164 14.12 4.82 10.03
C THR A 164 14.04 5.90 8.93
N PHE A 165 12.93 5.96 8.19
CA PHE A 165 12.78 6.82 7.00
C PHE A 165 12.89 8.32 7.32
N TYR A 166 12.29 8.75 8.43
CA TYR A 166 12.40 10.11 8.96
C TYR A 166 13.17 10.14 10.28
N GLY A 167 14.28 9.40 10.36
CA GLY A 167 14.82 8.99 11.66
C GLY A 167 13.89 7.98 12.33
N GLN A 168 13.87 7.88 13.66
CA GLN A 168 12.97 6.94 14.34
C GLN A 168 11.52 7.38 14.17
N SER A 169 10.75 6.59 13.42
CA SER A 169 9.36 6.88 13.03
C SER A 169 8.52 5.61 13.06
N LEU A 170 7.20 5.78 12.97
CA LEU A 170 6.24 4.70 12.90
C LEU A 170 5.49 4.75 11.57
N THR A 171 5.13 3.58 11.06
CA THR A 171 4.31 3.45 9.85
C THR A 171 3.25 2.40 10.06
N THR A 172 2.07 2.66 9.52
CA THR A 172 1.02 1.64 9.42
C THR A 172 1.38 0.59 8.36
N SER A 173 0.83 -0.60 8.51
CA SER A 173 1.02 -1.73 7.59
C SER A 173 -0.26 -2.55 7.50
N PRO A 174 -0.38 -3.52 6.58
CA PRO A 174 -1.56 -4.37 6.51
C PRO A 174 -1.84 -5.05 7.86
N GLY A 175 -3.00 -4.74 8.46
CA GLY A 175 -3.38 -5.20 9.79
C GLY A 175 -3.12 -4.22 10.93
N SER A 176 -2.53 -3.04 10.70
CA SER A 176 -2.50 -1.97 11.69
C SER A 176 -3.91 -1.49 12.04
N SER A 177 -4.07 -0.92 13.23
CA SER A 177 -5.34 -0.34 13.67
C SER A 177 -5.07 0.87 14.55
N ILE A 178 -5.82 1.94 14.32
CA ILE A 178 -5.74 3.19 15.07
C ILE A 178 -7.07 3.37 15.81
N LEU A 179 -7.04 3.39 17.13
CA LEU A 179 -8.21 3.66 17.96
C LEU A 179 -8.13 5.09 18.49
N ILE A 180 -9.16 5.89 18.21
CA ILE A 180 -9.25 7.30 18.60
C ILE A 180 -10.19 7.42 19.80
N ASN A 181 -9.69 8.00 20.90
CA ASN A 181 -10.38 8.11 22.19
C ASN A 181 -11.08 6.81 22.61
N PRO A 182 -10.35 5.67 22.67
CA PRO A 182 -10.95 4.42 23.10
C PRO A 182 -11.46 4.54 24.55
N PRO A 183 -12.50 3.79 24.94
CA PRO A 183 -12.94 3.73 26.32
C PRO A 183 -11.85 3.07 27.17
N VAL A 184 -11.18 3.87 27.99
CA VAL A 184 -10.09 3.46 28.87
C VAL A 184 -10.56 3.53 30.32
N LYS A 185 -9.86 2.80 31.20
CA LYS A 185 -10.09 2.89 32.64
C LYS A 185 -9.62 4.26 33.17
N ASP A 186 -10.22 4.70 34.26
CA ASP A 186 -9.94 6.01 34.90
C ASP A 186 -8.50 6.15 35.43
N ASP A 187 -7.76 5.04 35.54
CA ASP A 187 -6.35 5.03 35.93
C ASP A 187 -5.41 5.49 34.80
N LEU A 188 -5.87 5.50 33.55
CA LEU A 188 -5.09 6.01 32.42
C LEU A 188 -5.13 7.54 32.37
N LYS A 189 -4.12 8.17 32.96
CA LYS A 189 -4.03 9.63 33.11
C LYS A 189 -3.36 10.35 31.94
N LEU A 190 -3.29 9.76 30.75
CA LEU A 190 -2.55 10.35 29.63
C LEU A 190 -3.16 11.69 29.16
N GLN A 191 -4.49 11.82 29.24
CA GLN A 191 -5.18 13.08 28.91
C GLN A 191 -4.88 14.18 29.93
N ASP A 192 -4.86 13.84 31.21
CA ASP A 192 -4.46 14.76 32.27
C ASP A 192 -3.00 15.17 32.08
N TRP A 193 -2.10 14.21 31.86
CA TRP A 193 -0.70 14.46 31.56
C TRP A 193 -0.54 15.41 30.36
N TYR A 194 -1.26 15.17 29.26
CA TYR A 194 -1.21 16.05 28.08
C TYR A 194 -1.65 17.47 28.43
N THR A 195 -2.73 17.62 29.20
CA THR A 195 -3.26 18.92 29.63
C THR A 195 -2.25 19.70 30.46
N HIS A 196 -1.55 19.03 31.39
CA HIS A 196 -0.51 19.64 32.22
C HIS A 196 0.75 20.04 31.41
N ASN A 197 1.11 19.25 30.37
CA ASN A 197 2.33 19.47 29.58
C ASN A 197 2.08 20.23 28.26
N LYS A 198 0.86 20.69 28.00
CA LYS A 198 0.42 21.26 26.72
C LYS A 198 1.32 22.38 26.18
N ALA A 199 1.78 23.28 27.07
CA ALA A 199 2.63 24.40 26.68
C ALA A 199 4.01 23.94 26.18
N GLU A 200 4.60 22.96 26.84
CA GLU A 200 5.90 22.40 26.47
C GLU A 200 5.80 21.56 25.19
N ILE A 201 4.76 20.73 25.06
CA ILE A 201 4.49 19.97 23.83
C ILE A 201 4.33 20.92 22.63
N LYS A 202 3.68 22.08 22.82
CA LYS A 202 3.56 23.11 21.78
C LYS A 202 4.93 23.67 21.38
N ALA A 203 5.83 23.89 22.33
CA ALA A 203 7.20 24.33 22.04
C ALA A 203 7.99 23.26 21.27
N LEU A 204 7.86 21.99 21.64
CA LEU A 204 8.48 20.86 20.93
C LEU A 204 7.98 20.75 19.48
N LEU A 205 6.67 20.95 19.26
CA LEU A 205 6.09 20.98 17.92
C LEU A 205 6.62 22.15 17.09
N GLN A 206 6.74 23.34 17.68
CA GLN A 206 7.31 24.53 17.02
C GLN A 206 8.78 24.33 16.64
N ASN A 207 9.54 23.62 17.47
CA ASN A 207 10.94 23.29 17.23
C ASN A 207 11.12 22.06 16.33
N GLU A 208 10.03 21.45 15.87
CA GLU A 208 10.02 20.24 15.03
C GLU A 208 10.92 19.10 15.55
N THR A 209 10.92 18.85 16.87
CA THR A 209 11.84 17.87 17.48
C THR A 209 11.66 16.43 16.96
N TYR A 210 10.51 16.14 16.34
CA TYR A 210 10.24 14.88 15.63
C TYR A 210 11.04 14.72 14.31
N LYS A 211 11.81 15.71 13.90
CA LYS A 211 12.76 15.63 12.77
C LYS A 211 14.23 15.56 13.25
N ASP A 212 14.47 15.79 14.54
CA ASP A 212 15.82 15.84 15.09
C ASP A 212 16.30 14.43 15.45
N THR A 213 17.27 13.93 14.68
CA THR A 213 17.83 12.59 14.89
C THR A 213 18.57 12.45 16.20
N GLU A 214 19.15 13.50 16.78
CA GLU A 214 19.84 13.43 18.06
C GLU A 214 18.85 13.26 19.22
N ILE A 215 17.66 13.84 19.10
CA ILE A 215 16.56 13.65 20.06
C ILE A 215 15.92 12.26 19.88
N LEU A 216 15.73 11.85 18.62
CA LEU A 216 15.07 10.59 18.30
C LEU A 216 15.94 9.36 18.56
N LEU A 217 17.24 9.46 18.30
CA LEU A 217 18.23 8.41 18.41
C LEU A 217 19.48 8.99 19.08
N PRO A 218 19.42 9.29 20.38
CA PRO A 218 20.56 9.88 21.07
C PRO A 218 21.76 8.95 20.99
N PRO A 219 22.99 9.49 20.88
CA PRO A 219 24.19 8.68 20.91
C PRO A 219 24.24 7.87 22.21
N PRO A 220 24.84 6.66 22.18
CA PRO A 220 24.99 5.86 23.39
C PRO A 220 25.83 6.62 24.41
N GLU A 221 25.50 6.47 25.69
CA GLU A 221 26.34 6.98 26.76
C GLU A 221 27.70 6.28 26.75
N ASP A 222 28.76 6.96 27.19
CA ASP A 222 30.13 6.40 27.23
C ASP A 222 30.21 5.04 27.95
N LYS A 223 29.36 4.82 28.96
CA LYS A 223 29.27 3.56 29.72
C LYS A 223 28.77 2.38 28.88
N ASP A 224 27.99 2.65 27.85
CA ASP A 224 27.39 1.65 26.96
C ASP A 224 28.28 1.33 25.76
N ILE A 225 29.33 2.12 25.54
CA ILE A 225 30.33 1.92 24.50
C ILE A 225 31.31 0.82 24.96
N LEU A 226 31.17 -0.37 24.37
CA LEU A 226 31.99 -1.53 24.71
C LEU A 226 33.13 -1.74 23.70
N PRO A 227 34.33 -2.16 24.15
CA PRO A 227 35.35 -2.66 23.24
C PRO A 227 34.85 -3.88 22.44
N ILE A 228 35.32 -4.01 21.20
CA ILE A 228 34.85 -5.03 20.24
C ILE A 228 34.86 -6.46 20.81
N GLY A 229 35.86 -6.81 21.62
CA GLY A 229 35.96 -8.13 22.25
C GLY A 229 34.79 -8.45 23.21
N ARG A 230 34.31 -7.46 23.96
CA ARG A 230 33.14 -7.62 24.85
C ARG A 230 31.83 -7.62 24.06
N ALA A 231 31.73 -6.83 23.00
CA ALA A 231 30.55 -6.80 22.14
C ALA A 231 30.29 -8.16 21.50
N ILE A 232 31.33 -8.83 20.99
CA ILE A 232 31.23 -10.16 20.37
C ILE A 232 30.76 -11.23 21.37
N LEU A 233 31.22 -11.19 22.62
CA LEU A 233 30.77 -12.13 23.67
C LEU A 233 29.28 -11.95 23.98
N ARG A 234 28.77 -10.71 23.95
CA ARG A 234 27.34 -10.41 24.13
C ARG A 234 26.50 -11.01 22.99
N MET A 235 26.94 -10.85 21.74
CA MET A 235 26.18 -11.32 20.56
C MET A 235 26.11 -12.85 20.43
N LYS A 236 27.09 -13.59 20.98
CA LYS A 236 27.08 -15.06 20.95
C LYS A 236 26.15 -15.69 22.00
N ASN A 237 25.66 -14.91 22.95
CA ASN A 237 24.81 -15.34 24.05
C ASN A 237 23.34 -14.89 23.90
N VAL A 238 22.96 -14.38 22.72
CA VAL A 238 21.58 -14.03 22.33
C VAL A 238 21.10 -15.03 21.28
#